data_AF-A0A840HPM5-F1
#
_entry.id   AF-A0A840HPM5-F1
#
_cell.length_a   1.000
_cell.length_b   1.000
_cell.length_c   1.000
_cell.angle_alpha   90.00
_cell.angle_beta   90.00
_cell.angle_gamma   90.00
#
_symmetry.space_group_name_H-M   'P 1'
#
loop_
_entity.id
_entity.type
_entity.pdbx_description
1 polymer ?
#
loop_
_entity_poly.entity_id
_entity_poly.type
_entity_poly.pdbx_seq_one_letter_code
_entity_poly.pdbx_strand_id
1 'polypeptide(L)'
;MFTYETADQKEVRRFRIAQFNGRMATVKAGESTVTGFVRSVLEHESSMPPRWTITIIPNGPKEEIKPLRPISRARPFAEDYF
;
A
#
# COMPACT_ATOMS: atom_id res chain seq x y z
N MET A 1 -13.22 6.40 8.17
CA MET A 1 -12.70 5.03 8.46
C MET A 1 -13.24 4.12 7.38
N PHE A 2 -12.39 3.33 6.74
CA PHE A 2 -12.72 2.45 5.63
C PHE A 2 -12.50 0.99 6.06
N THR A 3 -13.46 0.11 5.77
CA THR A 3 -13.37 -1.31 6.10
C THR A 3 -13.34 -2.12 4.81
N TYR A 4 -12.41 -3.06 4.73
CA TYR A 4 -12.20 -3.92 3.58
C TYR A 4 -12.19 -5.38 4.04
N GLU A 5 -13.05 -6.19 3.45
CA GLU A 5 -13.08 -7.63 3.69
C GLU A 5 -12.32 -8.33 2.55
N THR A 6 -11.41 -9.22 2.91
CA THR A 6 -10.69 -10.06 1.93
C THR A 6 -10.58 -11.50 2.43
N ALA A 7 -10.58 -12.42 1.49
CA ALA A 7 -10.23 -13.82 1.72
C ALA A 7 -8.82 -14.15 1.18
N ASP A 8 -8.10 -13.17 0.60
CA ASP A 8 -6.74 -13.39 0.11
C ASP A 8 -5.71 -13.18 1.23
N GLN A 9 -5.13 -14.29 1.69
CA GLN A 9 -4.09 -14.29 2.70
C GLN A 9 -2.86 -13.44 2.32
N LYS A 10 -2.55 -13.27 1.03
CA LYS A 10 -1.43 -12.44 0.57
C LYS A 10 -1.68 -10.96 0.85
N GLU A 11 -2.91 -10.51 0.62
CA GLU A 11 -3.30 -9.13 0.92
C GLU A 11 -3.25 -8.90 2.42
N VAL A 12 -3.83 -9.80 3.21
CA VAL A 12 -3.84 -9.75 4.68
C VAL A 12 -2.42 -9.63 5.22
N ARG A 13 -1.49 -10.45 4.71
CA ARG A 13 -0.07 -10.37 5.10
C ARG A 13 0.54 -9.01 4.77
N ARG A 14 0.24 -8.46 3.59
CA ARG A 14 0.72 -7.12 3.19
C ARG A 14 0.19 -6.05 4.14
N PHE A 15 -1.10 -6.08 4.48
CA PHE A 15 -1.71 -5.14 5.42
C PHE A 15 -1.14 -5.29 6.83
N ARG A 16 -0.90 -6.51 7.30
CA ARG A 16 -0.28 -6.76 8.60
C ARG A 16 1.15 -6.20 8.67
N ILE A 17 1.95 -6.42 7.64
CA ILE A 17 3.30 -5.83 7.53
C ILE A 17 3.22 -4.30 7.51
N ALA A 18 2.25 -3.72 6.80
CA ALA A 18 2.05 -2.27 6.77
C ALA A 18 1.62 -1.70 8.13
N GLN A 19 0.75 -2.42 8.86
CA GLN A 19 0.35 -2.09 10.23
C GLN A 19 1.56 -2.01 11.16
N PHE A 20 2.42 -3.04 11.17
CA PHE A 20 3.60 -3.08 12.04
C PHE A 20 4.67 -2.07 11.66
N ASN A 21 4.90 -1.86 10.36
CA ASN A 21 5.91 -0.91 9.90
C ASN A 21 5.43 0.55 9.93
N GLY A 22 4.17 0.82 10.29
CA GLY A 22 3.57 2.16 10.22
C GLY A 22 3.58 2.73 8.79
N ARG A 23 3.40 1.88 7.77
CA ARG A 23 3.37 2.30 6.36
C ARG A 23 1.93 2.46 5.87
N MET A 24 1.75 3.35 4.89
CA MET A 24 0.48 3.44 4.18
C MET A 24 0.29 2.22 3.30
N ALA A 25 -0.92 1.68 3.30
CA ALA A 25 -1.35 0.61 2.42
C ALA A 25 -2.42 1.15 1.46
N THR A 26 -2.33 0.69 0.21
CA THR A 26 -3.33 0.97 -0.82
C THR A 26 -4.15 -0.29 -1.02
N VAL A 27 -5.47 -0.15 -0.92
CA VAL A 27 -6.44 -1.20 -1.19
C VAL A 27 -7.31 -0.80 -2.38
N LYS A 28 -7.62 -1.77 -3.23
CA LYS A 28 -8.61 -1.60 -4.30
C LYS A 28 -9.88 -2.31 -3.87
N ALA A 29 -10.93 -1.55 -3.58
CA ALA A 29 -12.25 -2.08 -3.30
C ALA A 29 -13.16 -1.77 -4.50
N GLY A 30 -13.23 -2.73 -5.43
CA GLY A 30 -13.93 -2.55 -6.70
C GLY A 30 -13.30 -1.42 -7.53
N GLU A 31 -14.10 -0.40 -7.84
CA GLU A 31 -13.68 0.77 -8.63
C GLU A 31 -12.96 1.85 -7.79
N SER A 32 -12.99 1.74 -6.46
CA SER A 32 -12.40 2.73 -5.56
C SER A 32 -11.05 2.26 -5.04
N THR A 33 -10.03 3.11 -5.19
CA THR A 33 -8.70 2.88 -4.60
C THR A 33 -8.55 3.72 -3.34
N VAL A 34 -8.47 3.08 -2.18
CA VAL A 34 -8.32 3.75 -0.88
C VAL A 34 -6.88 3.58 -0.41
N THR A 35 -6.20 4.69 -0.12
CA THR A 35 -4.86 4.68 0.45
C THR A 35 -4.90 5.24 1.87
N GLY A 36 -4.28 4.55 2.83
CA GLY A 36 -4.30 4.98 4.21
C GLY A 36 -3.49 4.09 5.15
N PHE A 37 -3.53 4.41 6.44
CA PHE A 37 -2.88 3.58 7.46
C PHE A 37 -3.79 2.44 7.89
N VAL A 38 -3.20 1.26 8.07
CA VAL A 38 -3.92 0.09 8.59
C VAL A 38 -4.09 0.26 10.10
N ARG A 39 -5.33 0.41 10.55
CA ARG A 39 -5.67 0.48 11.98
C ARG A 39 -5.71 -0.91 12.60
N SER A 40 -6.37 -1.85 11.95
CA SER A 40 -6.52 -3.22 12.46
C SER A 40 -6.70 -4.22 11.32
N VAL A 41 -6.27 -5.46 11.59
CA VAL A 41 -6.50 -6.63 10.76
C VAL A 41 -7.12 -7.68 11.68
N LEU A 42 -8.41 -7.93 11.49
CA LEU A 42 -9.23 -8.89 12.26
C LEU A 42 -9.43 -10.15 11.44
N GLU A 43 -9.29 -11.31 12.07
CA GLU A 43 -9.51 -12.62 11.47
C GLU A 43 -10.87 -13.17 11.91
N HIS A 44 -11.65 -13.67 10.95
CA HIS A 44 -12.90 -14.38 11.21
C HIS A 44 -12.68 -15.88 10.99
N GLU A 45 -12.15 -16.54 12.02
CA GLU A 45 -11.93 -18.00 12.07
C GLU A 45 -13.23 -18.81 11.89
N SER A 46 -14.39 -18.20 12.17
CA SER A 46 -15.70 -18.83 12.07
C SER A 46 -16.24 -18.95 10.63
N SER A 47 -15.57 -18.33 9.65
CA SER A 47 -15.97 -18.38 8.25
C SER A 47 -15.17 -19.42 7.48
N MET A 48 -15.86 -20.29 6.73
CA MET A 48 -15.24 -21.18 5.75
C MET A 48 -15.67 -20.72 4.35
N PRO A 49 -14.76 -20.13 3.54
CA PRO A 49 -13.33 -19.92 3.75
C PRO A 49 -12.99 -18.79 4.75
N PRO A 50 -11.78 -18.79 5.34
CA PRO A 50 -11.34 -17.75 6.27
C PRO A 50 -11.42 -16.35 5.65
N ARG A 51 -12.02 -15.41 6.38
CA ARG A 51 -12.15 -14.01 5.98
C ARG A 51 -11.44 -13.11 6.97
N TRP A 52 -10.86 -12.04 6.44
CA TRP A 52 -10.22 -11.02 7.25
C TRP A 52 -10.87 -9.67 6.99
N THR A 53 -11.12 -8.95 8.07
CA THR A 53 -11.65 -7.59 8.07
C THR A 53 -10.52 -6.63 8.37
N ILE A 54 -10.16 -5.81 7.39
CA ILE A 54 -9.09 -4.82 7.48
C ILE A 54 -9.71 -3.44 7.65
N THR A 55 -9.32 -2.74 8.69
CA THR A 55 -9.72 -1.34 8.92
C THR A 55 -8.60 -0.41 8.51
N ILE A 56 -8.88 0.51 7.59
CA ILE A 56 -7.96 1.51 7.09
C ILE A 56 -8.47 2.90 7.50
N ILE A 57 -7.57 3.73 8.01
CA ILE A 57 -7.83 5.15 8.20
C ILE A 57 -7.37 5.83 6.92
N PRO A 58 -8.29 6.29 6.05
CA PRO A 58 -7.90 7.05 4.88
C PRO A 58 -7.24 8.34 5.36
N ASN A 59 -6.00 8.58 4.92
CA ASN A 59 -5.51 9.94 4.93
C ASN A 59 -6.19 10.64 3.75
N GLY A 60 -6.65 11.89 3.94
CA GLY A 60 -7.35 12.65 2.90
C GLY A 60 -6.63 12.59 1.54
N PRO A 61 -7.33 12.81 0.43
CA PRO A 61 -6.84 12.56 -0.93
C PRO A 61 -5.55 13.34 -1.16
N LYS A 62 -4.41 12.68 -0.90
CA LYS A 62 -3.10 13.28 -1.10
C LYS A 62 -2.72 12.97 -2.52
N GLU A 63 -2.78 14.03 -3.32
CA GLU A 63 -2.15 14.22 -4.61
C GLU A 63 -1.16 13.12 -4.95
N GLU A 64 -1.43 12.48 -6.07
CA GLU A 64 -0.47 11.91 -7.00
C GLU A 64 0.97 11.94 -6.47
N ILE A 65 1.41 10.80 -5.92
CA ILE A 65 2.81 10.60 -5.55
C ILE A 65 3.60 10.75 -6.86
N LYS A 66 4.09 11.96 -7.13
CA LYS A 66 5.10 12.20 -8.16
C LYS A 66 6.22 11.20 -7.88
N PRO A 67 6.55 10.30 -8.82
CA PRO A 67 7.65 9.39 -8.60
C PRO A 67 8.92 10.22 -8.43
N LEU A 68 9.42 10.31 -7.20
CA LEU A 68 10.76 10.81 -6.89
C LEU A 68 11.79 9.79 -7.37
N ARG A 69 11.79 9.48 -8.68
CA ARG A 69 12.97 8.87 -9.28
C ARG A 69 14.00 10.00 -9.35
N PRO A 70 15.13 9.91 -8.64
CA PRO A 70 16.24 10.80 -8.98
C PRO A 70 16.59 10.55 -10.44
N ILE A 71 16.57 11.63 -11.22
CA ILE A 71 17.08 11.68 -12.58
C ILE A 71 18.39 10.91 -12.65
N SER A 72 18.46 9.94 -13.57
CA SER A 72 19.68 9.25 -13.94
C SER A 72 20.79 10.30 -14.12
N ARG A 73 21.86 10.21 -13.32
CA ARG A 73 23.06 11.04 -13.51
C ARG A 73 23.64 10.66 -14.86
N ALA A 74 23.25 11.39 -15.91
CA ALA A 74 23.98 11.41 -17.16
C ALA A 74 25.41 11.88 -16.80
N ARG A 75 26.38 10.98 -16.96
CA ARG A 75 27.79 11.37 -16.98
C ARG A 75 28.01 12.10 -18.30
N PRO A 76 28.47 13.36 -18.34
CA PRO A 76 29.12 13.85 -19.54
C PRO A 76 30.49 13.16 -19.58
N PHE A 77 30.60 12.09 -20.38
CA PHE A 77 31.89 11.69 -20.91
C PHE A 77 32.24 12.75 -21.96
N ALA A 78 32.90 13.81 -21.52
CA ALA A 78 33.52 14.75 -22.44
C ALA A 78 34.87 14.13 -22.83
N GLU A 79 34.90 13.63 -24.06
CA GLU A 79 36.11 13.49 -24.88
C GLU A 79 37.05 14.68 -24.65
N ASP A 80 38.21 14.43 -24.05
CA ASP A 80 39.38 15.29 -24.18
C ASP A 80 40.61 14.39 -24.32
N TYR A 81 40.88 13.97 -25.56
CA TYR A 81 42.20 13.54 -26.02
C TYR A 81 42.66 14.53 -27.10
N PHE A 82 43.55 15.43 -26.70
CA PHE A 82 44.51 16.12 -27.56
C PHE A 82 45.91 15.70 -27.12
#